data_AF-A0A180EVC2-F1
#
_entry.id   AF-A0A180EVC2-F1
#
_cell.length_a   1.000
_cell.length_b   1.000
_cell.length_c   1.000
_cell.angle_alpha   90.00
_cell.angle_beta   90.00
_cell.angle_gamma   90.00
#
_symmetry.space_group_name_H-M   'P 1'
#
loop_
_entity.id
_entity.type
_entity.pdbx_description
1 polymer ?
#
loop_
_entity_poly.entity_id
_entity_poly.type
_entity_poly.pdbx_seq_one_letter_code
_entity_poly.pdbx_strand_id
1 'polypeptide(L)'
;MNITYGKGEACVCFNELVENPLDRSCIKRFTRVFNSDIVKASIRLHERFIAAETAADYNKMYGSGQNRIEIKEGVKNKDNLVLKVRITDAYRKFFYSVENTGEGMIIKENWAGQFADIRNIHVFDINKHEYKK
;
A
#
# COMPACT_ATOMS: atom_id res chain seq x y z
N MET A 1 -11.55 -0.04 0.13
CA MET A 1 -10.79 0.90 0.94
C MET A 1 -10.49 2.08 0.06
N ASN A 2 -10.45 3.29 0.62
CA ASN A 2 -10.09 4.48 -0.15
C ASN A 2 -8.58 4.63 -0.16
N ILE A 3 -8.01 4.84 -1.35
CA ILE A 3 -6.56 4.86 -1.55
C ILE A 3 -6.20 6.18 -2.20
N THR A 4 -5.28 6.90 -1.58
CA THR A 4 -4.60 8.04 -2.20
C THR A 4 -3.12 7.71 -2.34
N TYR A 5 -2.44 8.40 -3.26
CA TYR A 5 -1.01 8.19 -3.54
C TYR A 5 -0.24 9.49 -3.34
N GLY A 6 0.98 9.35 -2.83
CA GLY A 6 1.94 10.44 -2.72
C GLY A 6 2.44 10.89 -4.10
N LYS A 7 3.15 12.02 -4.11
CA LYS A 7 3.62 12.68 -5.34
C LYS A 7 4.98 12.17 -5.86
N GLY A 8 5.61 11.21 -5.18
CA GLY A 8 6.88 10.63 -5.61
C GLY A 8 6.73 9.74 -6.85
N GLU A 9 7.79 9.64 -7.66
CA GLU A 9 7.77 8.91 -8.95
C GLU A 9 7.22 7.48 -8.82
N ALA A 10 7.68 6.73 -7.80
CA ALA A 10 7.21 5.39 -7.47
C ALA A 10 5.68 5.33 -7.27
N CYS A 11 5.12 6.28 -6.51
CA CYS A 11 3.69 6.36 -6.24
C CYS A 11 2.90 6.81 -7.47
N VAL A 12 3.40 7.80 -8.22
CA VAL A 12 2.74 8.34 -9.41
C VAL A 12 2.61 7.25 -10.48
N CYS A 13 3.71 6.59 -10.85
CA CYS A 13 3.65 5.55 -11.88
C CYS A 13 2.87 4.31 -11.43
N PHE A 14 2.85 4.00 -10.12
CA PHE A 14 1.98 2.96 -9.58
C PHE A 14 0.50 3.34 -9.71
N ASN A 15 0.12 4.59 -9.36
CA ASN A 15 -1.25 5.05 -9.48
C ASN A 15 -1.73 5.02 -10.95
N GLU A 16 -0.92 5.57 -11.86
CA GLU A 16 -1.21 5.54 -13.31
C GLU A 16 -1.42 4.11 -13.83
N LEU A 17 -0.59 3.15 -13.39
CA LEU A 17 -0.73 1.75 -13.78
C LEU A 17 -2.07 1.17 -13.33
N VAL A 18 -2.49 1.40 -12.09
CA VAL A 18 -3.69 0.76 -11.55
C VAL A 18 -4.97 1.44 -11.99
N GLU A 19 -4.93 2.74 -12.31
CA GLU A 19 -6.03 3.45 -12.95
C GLU A 19 -6.17 3.07 -14.44
N ASN A 20 -5.06 2.79 -15.13
CA ASN A 20 -5.02 2.50 -16.57
C ASN A 20 -4.23 1.21 -16.88
N PRO A 21 -4.67 0.03 -16.41
CA PRO A 21 -3.89 -1.22 -16.47
C PRO A 21 -3.66 -1.75 -17.88
N LEU A 22 -4.37 -1.24 -18.89
CA LEU A 22 -4.25 -1.60 -20.29
C LEU A 22 -3.44 -0.58 -21.12
N ASP A 23 -3.09 0.58 -20.55
CA ASP A 23 -2.28 1.58 -21.25
C ASP A 23 -0.81 1.15 -21.27
N ARG A 24 -0.30 0.88 -22.47
CA ARG A 24 1.09 0.50 -22.73
C ARG A 24 2.08 1.57 -22.26
N SER A 25 1.72 2.84 -22.28
CA SER A 25 2.56 3.94 -21.81
C SER A 25 2.71 3.92 -20.29
N CYS A 26 1.61 3.71 -19.56
CA CYS A 26 1.61 3.53 -18.11
C CYS A 26 2.43 2.30 -17.70
N ILE A 27 2.22 1.16 -18.36
CA ILE A 27 3.02 -0.06 -18.14
C ILE A 27 4.50 0.23 -18.37
N LYS A 28 4.86 0.86 -19.49
CA LYS A 28 6.27 1.17 -19.81
C LYS A 28 6.92 2.07 -18.75
N ARG A 29 6.24 3.13 -18.30
CA ARG A 29 6.75 4.00 -17.21
C ARG A 29 6.95 3.22 -15.92
N PHE A 30 5.95 2.45 -15.50
CA PHE A 30 6.03 1.61 -14.32
C PHE A 30 7.22 0.63 -14.37
N THR A 31 7.39 -0.07 -15.51
CA THR A 31 8.49 -1.04 -15.67
C THR A 31 9.89 -0.44 -15.62
N ARG A 32 10.05 0.86 -15.91
CA ARG A 32 11.34 1.57 -15.78
C ARG A 32 11.70 1.83 -14.33
N VAL A 33 10.71 2.05 -13.47
CA VAL A 33 10.90 2.35 -12.05
C VAL A 33 11.06 1.06 -11.23
N PHE A 34 10.26 0.04 -11.52
CA PHE A 34 10.23 -1.18 -10.72
C PHE A 34 10.87 -2.37 -11.42
N ASN A 35 10.14 -2.96 -12.39
CA ASN A 35 10.47 -4.06 -13.32
C ASN A 35 9.12 -4.60 -13.87
N SER A 36 9.16 -5.47 -14.88
CA SER A 36 7.95 -6.05 -15.50
C SER A 36 7.29 -7.18 -14.68
N ASP A 37 8.05 -7.84 -13.82
CA ASP A 37 7.63 -9.00 -13.03
C ASP A 37 6.55 -8.67 -11.98
N ILE A 38 6.57 -7.44 -11.44
CA ILE A 38 5.63 -6.99 -10.40
C ILE A 38 4.31 -6.42 -10.98
N VAL A 39 4.22 -6.14 -12.29
CA VAL A 39 3.06 -5.44 -12.91
C VAL A 39 1.72 -6.11 -12.57
N LYS A 40 1.59 -7.42 -12.85
CA LYS A 40 0.34 -8.16 -12.58
C LYS A 40 0.02 -8.23 -11.09
N ALA A 41 1.05 -8.32 -10.24
CA ALA A 41 0.87 -8.38 -8.80
C ALA A 41 0.41 -7.02 -8.24
N SER A 42 0.91 -5.91 -8.77
CA SER A 42 0.52 -4.55 -8.39
C SER A 42 -0.95 -4.26 -8.70
N ILE A 43 -1.40 -4.59 -9.92
CA ILE A 43 -2.80 -4.42 -10.34
C ILE A 43 -3.72 -5.24 -9.42
N ARG A 44 -3.44 -6.55 -9.28
CA ARG A 44 -4.23 -7.45 -8.44
C ARG A 44 -4.28 -7.00 -6.98
N LEU A 45 -3.17 -6.49 -6.44
CA LEU A 45 -3.15 -5.98 -5.06
C LEU A 45 -4.06 -4.76 -4.91
N HIS A 46 -4.04 -3.85 -5.87
CA HIS A 46 -4.90 -2.66 -5.86
C HIS A 46 -6.39 -3.04 -5.93
N GLU A 47 -6.77 -3.93 -6.86
CA GLU A 47 -8.13 -4.47 -6.98
C GLU A 47 -8.63 -5.06 -5.65
N ARG A 48 -7.77 -5.81 -4.94
CA ARG A 48 -8.10 -6.38 -3.63
C ARG A 48 -8.30 -5.32 -2.55
N PHE A 49 -7.51 -4.24 -2.57
CA PHE A 49 -7.66 -3.15 -1.61
C PHE A 49 -8.98 -2.39 -1.82
N ILE A 50 -9.36 -2.12 -3.08
CA ILE A 50 -10.62 -1.43 -3.35
C ILE A 50 -11.85 -2.31 -3.07
N ALA A 51 -11.73 -3.64 -3.23
CA ALA A 51 -12.80 -4.59 -2.95
C ALA A 51 -13.13 -4.80 -1.45
N ALA A 52 -12.20 -4.47 -0.55
CA ALA A 52 -12.40 -4.61 0.90
C ALA A 52 -12.87 -3.29 1.52
N GLU A 53 -13.82 -3.27 2.45
CA GLU A 53 -14.22 -2.01 3.11
C GLU A 53 -13.11 -1.50 4.05
N THR A 54 -12.59 -2.40 4.90
CA THR A 54 -11.57 -2.12 5.91
C THR A 54 -10.30 -2.96 5.70
N ALA A 55 -9.20 -2.58 6.36
CA ALA A 55 -7.99 -3.41 6.38
C ALA A 55 -8.22 -4.77 7.07
N ALA A 56 -9.15 -4.86 8.02
CA ALA A 56 -9.55 -6.13 8.62
C ALA A 56 -10.24 -7.03 7.60
N ASP A 57 -11.17 -6.51 6.81
CA ASP A 57 -11.85 -7.27 5.75
C ASP A 57 -10.86 -7.72 4.68
N TYR A 58 -9.96 -6.82 4.28
CA TYR A 58 -8.88 -7.17 3.36
C TYR A 58 -8.05 -8.34 3.92
N ASN A 59 -7.61 -8.27 5.17
CA ASN A 59 -6.79 -9.31 5.79
C ASN A 59 -7.56 -10.64 5.93
N LYS A 60 -8.87 -10.59 6.18
CA LYS A 60 -9.73 -11.77 6.22
C LYS A 60 -9.85 -12.44 4.85
N MET A 61 -10.01 -11.66 3.78
CA MET A 61 -10.20 -12.18 2.43
C MET A 61 -8.90 -12.59 1.74
N TYR A 62 -7.82 -11.84 1.95
CA TYR A 62 -6.59 -11.93 1.14
C TYR A 62 -5.30 -12.05 1.96
N GLY A 63 -5.38 -11.94 3.29
CA GLY A 63 -4.24 -11.89 4.21
C GLY A 63 -3.78 -13.24 4.76
N SER A 64 -4.25 -14.36 4.20
CA SER A 64 -3.80 -15.72 4.58
C SER A 64 -2.42 -16.09 4.03
N GLY A 65 -1.87 -15.28 3.10
CA GLY A 65 -0.55 -15.46 2.51
C GLY A 65 0.36 -14.25 2.69
N GLN A 66 1.28 -14.06 1.74
CA GLN A 66 2.30 -13.01 1.78
C GLN A 66 1.73 -11.58 1.65
N ASN A 67 0.49 -11.41 1.21
CA ASN A 67 -0.14 -10.10 0.99
C ASN A 67 -0.93 -9.58 2.20
N ARG A 68 -0.61 -9.99 3.44
CA ARG A 68 -1.25 -9.45 4.65
C ARG A 68 -0.82 -7.99 4.91
N ILE A 69 -1.78 -7.13 5.27
CA ILE A 69 -1.50 -5.79 5.80
C ILE A 69 -0.99 -5.94 7.23
N GLU A 70 0.18 -5.37 7.48
CA GLU A 70 0.89 -5.43 8.76
C GLU A 70 1.29 -4.02 9.19
N ILE A 71 1.51 -3.83 10.49
CA ILE A 71 2.17 -2.63 11.00
C ILE A 71 3.66 -2.73 10.66
N LYS A 72 4.26 -1.64 10.21
CA LYS A 72 5.72 -1.58 10.04
C LYS A 72 6.38 -1.52 11.41
N GLU A 73 7.26 -2.49 11.68
CA GLU A 73 8.08 -2.51 12.89
C GLU A 73 9.10 -1.35 12.91
N GLY A 74 9.58 -1.01 14.10
CA GLY A 74 10.58 0.05 14.29
C GLY A 74 10.04 1.48 14.22
N VAL A 75 8.73 1.67 14.06
CA VAL A 75 8.07 2.98 14.12
C VAL A 75 7.87 3.40 15.59
N LYS A 76 8.29 4.62 15.96
CA LYS A 76 8.15 5.13 17.34
C LYS A 76 6.67 5.40 17.65
N ASN A 77 6.30 5.37 18.93
CA ASN A 77 4.90 5.56 19.34
C ASN A 77 4.33 6.92 18.92
N LYS A 78 5.16 7.97 18.83
CA LYS A 78 4.73 9.33 18.44
C LYS A 78 4.77 9.59 16.94
N ASP A 79 5.15 8.60 16.14
CA ASP A 79 5.18 8.73 14.68
C ASP A 79 3.82 8.31 14.08
N ASN A 80 3.61 8.70 12.82
CA ASN A 80 2.46 8.22 12.05
C ASN A 80 2.42 6.69 12.01
N LEU A 81 1.23 6.11 12.10
CA LEU A 81 1.00 4.69 11.94
C LEU A 81 1.35 4.28 10.50
N VAL A 82 2.51 3.63 10.35
CA VAL A 82 2.93 3.06 9.06
C VAL A 82 2.48 1.62 8.96
N LEU A 83 1.76 1.34 7.88
CA LEU A 83 1.35 0.02 7.46
C LEU A 83 2.17 -0.41 6.25
N LYS A 84 2.31 -1.72 6.07
CA LYS A 84 3.00 -2.34 4.95
C LYS A 84 2.22 -3.54 4.42
N VAL A 85 2.39 -3.82 3.14
CA VAL A 85 1.96 -5.08 2.51
C VAL A 85 3.02 -5.51 1.50
N ARG A 86 3.24 -6.82 1.34
CA ARG A 86 4.08 -7.33 0.25
C ARG A 86 3.28 -7.32 -1.04
N ILE A 87 3.91 -6.89 -2.13
CA ILE A 87 3.36 -7.05 -3.48
C ILE A 87 3.86 -8.37 -4.06
N THR A 88 5.17 -8.59 -3.92
CA THR A 88 5.90 -9.84 -4.18
C THR A 88 6.93 -10.05 -3.07
N ASP A 89 7.71 -11.14 -3.13
CA ASP A 89 8.78 -11.38 -2.15
C ASP A 89 9.86 -10.29 -2.16
N ALA A 90 10.03 -9.59 -3.28
CA ALA A 90 10.99 -8.51 -3.46
C ALA A 90 10.42 -7.12 -3.15
N TYR A 91 9.13 -6.86 -3.40
CA TYR A 91 8.57 -5.51 -3.30
C TYR A 91 7.54 -5.35 -2.21
N ARG A 92 7.56 -4.21 -1.51
CA ARG A 92 6.52 -3.83 -0.54
C ARG A 92 5.94 -2.47 -0.88
N LYS A 93 4.68 -2.31 -0.50
CA LYS A 93 3.93 -1.05 -0.53
C LYS A 93 3.77 -0.57 0.91
N PHE A 94 4.05 0.70 1.15
CA PHE A 94 3.96 1.34 2.46
C PHE A 94 2.94 2.48 2.43
N PHE A 95 2.16 2.59 3.49
CA PHE A 95 1.06 3.54 3.55
C PHE A 95 0.77 3.97 4.99
N TYR A 96 0.26 5.19 5.13
CA TYR A 96 -0.32 5.68 6.37
C TYR A 96 -1.81 5.36 6.43
N SER A 97 -2.34 5.16 7.62
CA SER A 97 -3.78 5.27 7.84
C SER A 97 -4.16 6.74 7.94
N VAL A 98 -5.29 7.11 7.33
CA VAL A 98 -5.82 8.49 7.32
C VAL A 98 -7.16 8.50 8.05
N GLU A 99 -7.48 9.62 8.70
CA GLU A 99 -8.77 9.79 9.38
C GLU A 99 -9.96 9.72 8.41
N ASN A 100 -11.16 9.49 8.94
CA ASN A 100 -12.40 9.35 8.15
C ASN A 100 -12.76 10.63 7.37
N THR A 101 -12.33 11.79 7.84
CA THR A 101 -12.51 13.10 7.18
C THR A 101 -11.53 13.32 6.02
N GLY A 102 -10.57 12.41 5.80
CA GLY A 102 -9.53 12.57 4.77
C GLY A 102 -8.43 13.57 5.15
N GLU A 103 -8.53 14.19 6.33
CA GLU A 103 -7.59 15.17 6.86
C GLU A 103 -6.80 14.52 8.00
N GLY A 104 -5.47 14.42 7.86
CA GLY A 104 -4.59 13.95 8.94
C GLY A 104 -4.25 12.45 8.92
N MET A 105 -3.00 12.15 9.24
CA MET A 105 -2.49 10.79 9.40
C MET A 105 -2.73 10.32 10.84
N ILE A 106 -3.13 9.06 11.02
CA ILE A 106 -3.29 8.48 12.35
C ILE A 106 -1.92 8.32 13.02
N ILE A 107 -1.77 8.78 14.26
CA ILE A 107 -0.58 8.60 15.10
C ILE A 107 -0.63 7.25 15.81
N LYS A 108 0.51 6.55 15.88
CA LYS A 108 0.60 5.19 16.42
C LYS A 108 0.17 5.10 17.90
N GLU A 109 0.57 6.05 18.73
CA GLU A 109 0.20 6.12 20.17
C GLU A 109 -1.31 6.24 20.36
N ASN A 110 -2.01 6.90 19.43
CA ASN A 110 -3.46 7.12 19.50
C ASN A 110 -4.26 5.98 18.86
N TRP A 111 -3.60 5.01 18.23
CA TRP A 111 -4.29 3.93 17.52
C TRP A 111 -4.63 2.77 18.46
N ALA A 112 -5.90 2.39 18.50
CA ALA A 112 -6.43 1.34 19.38
C ALA A 112 -6.07 -0.10 18.95
N GLY A 113 -5.21 -0.29 17.94
CA GLY A 113 -4.81 -1.62 17.45
C GLY A 113 -5.83 -2.31 16.54
N GLN A 114 -6.91 -1.62 16.16
CA GLN A 114 -8.01 -2.21 15.39
C GLN A 114 -7.85 -1.95 13.89
N PHE A 115 -7.64 -3.02 13.12
CA PHE A 115 -7.59 -2.92 11.65
C PHE A 115 -8.96 -2.64 11.01
N ALA A 116 -10.05 -2.88 11.74
CA ALA A 116 -11.42 -2.56 11.28
C ALA A 116 -11.64 -1.04 11.14
N ASP A 117 -10.84 -0.22 11.80
CA ASP A 117 -10.93 1.24 11.71
C ASP A 117 -10.18 1.82 10.50
N ILE A 118 -9.37 1.02 9.82
CA ILE A 118 -8.52 1.45 8.71
C ILE A 118 -9.30 1.32 7.40
N ARG A 119 -9.95 2.41 6.97
CA ARG A 119 -10.71 2.51 5.72
C ARG A 119 -10.00 3.33 4.64
N ASN A 120 -9.28 4.37 5.07
CA ASN A 120 -8.59 5.32 4.20
C ASN A 120 -7.09 5.16 4.38
N ILE A 121 -6.38 4.99 3.27
CA ILE A 121 -4.92 4.90 3.29
C ILE A 121 -4.27 5.89 2.33
N HIS A 122 -3.10 6.36 2.72
CA HIS A 122 -2.23 7.18 1.89
C HIS A 122 -0.93 6.45 1.60
N VAL A 123 -0.75 6.04 0.36
CA VAL A 123 0.44 5.33 -0.11
C VAL A 123 1.56 6.33 -0.34
N PHE A 124 2.58 6.29 0.50
CA PHE A 124 3.70 7.23 0.40
C PHE A 124 4.94 6.62 -0.25
N ASP A 125 5.05 5.29 -0.30
CA ASP A 125 6.20 4.62 -0.91
C ASP A 125 5.88 3.20 -1.41
N ILE A 126 6.55 2.82 -2.49
CA ILE A 126 6.64 1.45 -3.00
C ILE A 126 8.10 1.23 -3.33
N ASN A 127 8.71 0.20 -2.75
CA ASN A 127 10.13 -0.06 -2.97
C ASN A 127 10.48 -1.54 -2.97
N LYS A 128 11.67 -1.82 -3.49
CA LYS A 128 12.30 -3.12 -3.41
C LYS A 128 12.93 -3.26 -2.02
N HIS A 129 12.58 -4.33 -1.33
CA HIS A 129 13.21 -4.68 -0.07
C HIS A 129 14.56 -5.30 -0.35
N GLU A 130 15.61 -4.53 -0.11
CA GLU A 130 16.97 -5.04 -0.11
C GLU A 130 17.28 -5.53 1.31
N TYR A 131 17.41 -6.85 1.48
CA TYR A 131 18.17 -7.35 2.62
C TYR A 131 19.60 -6.91 2.39
N LYS A 132 20.08 -5.92 3.14
CA LYS A 132 21.53 -5.74 3.28
C LYS A 132 22.07 -7.04 3.86
N LYS A 133 22.86 -7.76 3.07
CA LYS A 133 23.71 -8.85 3.57
C LYS A 133 24.80 -8.25 4.46
#